data_AF-A0A2N6G785-F1
#
_entry.id   AF-A0A2N6G785-F1
#
_cell.length_a   1.000
_cell.length_b   1.000
_cell.length_c   1.000
_cell.angle_alpha   90.00
_cell.angle_beta   90.00
_cell.angle_gamma   90.00
#
_symmetry.space_group_name_H-M   'P 1'
#
loop_
_entity.id
_entity.type
_entity.pdbx_description
1 polymer ?
#
loop_
_entity_poly.entity_id
_entity_poly.type
_entity_poly.pdbx_seq_one_letter_code
_entity_poly.pdbx_strand_id
1 'polypeptide(L)'
;MEIKEFLKNIENSCSKIAYFCVIHMFEKEFDIEKDTLDEGKIKEFLINYNNYDKFLNDYAGVIYKKFESSNDEVYNEICEFLSENPDNEYLFAHRLKRISNQNPMKYLNIEDEDLREAAISRLEDKVNTIESSLYYKENKKLAFKEIDKIKKSIEVVKTAIGVR
;
A
#
# COMPACT_ATOMS: atom_id res chain seq x y z
N MET A 1 -13.44 -22.94 -5.54
CA MET A 1 -13.84 -23.04 -4.12
C MET A 1 -14.93 -22.03 -3.85
N GLU A 2 -15.86 -22.35 -2.96
CA GLU A 2 -16.90 -21.39 -2.56
C GLU A 2 -16.25 -20.26 -1.76
N ILE A 3 -16.67 -19.02 -2.00
CA ILE A 3 -16.12 -17.86 -1.28
C ILE A 3 -16.33 -18.00 0.23
N LYS A 4 -17.49 -18.53 0.65
CA LYS A 4 -17.76 -18.81 2.07
C LYS A 4 -16.78 -19.76 2.71
N GLU A 5 -16.39 -20.81 1.99
CA GLU A 5 -15.44 -21.79 2.49
C GLU A 5 -14.07 -21.14 2.70
N PHE A 6 -13.64 -20.32 1.74
CA PHE A 6 -12.41 -19.53 1.88
C PHE A 6 -12.47 -18.56 3.07
N LEU A 7 -13.59 -17.84 3.24
CA LEU A 7 -13.77 -16.90 4.35
C LEU A 7 -13.69 -17.58 5.72
N LYS A 8 -14.19 -18.80 5.86
CA LYS A 8 -14.03 -19.58 7.11
C LYS A 8 -12.57 -19.90 7.40
N ASN A 9 -11.75 -20.14 6.37
CA ASN A 9 -10.33 -20.39 6.57
C ASN A 9 -9.61 -19.14 7.09
N ILE A 10 -9.96 -17.96 6.56
CA ILE A 10 -9.47 -16.67 7.07
C ILE A 10 -9.92 -16.44 8.51
N GLU A 11 -11.21 -16.67 8.82
CA GLU A 11 -11.76 -16.50 10.18
C GLU A 11 -11.02 -17.34 11.22
N ASN A 12 -10.62 -18.57 10.85
CA ASN A 12 -9.94 -19.50 11.73
C ASN A 12 -8.42 -19.26 11.85
N SER A 13 -7.81 -18.57 10.90
CA SER A 13 -6.34 -18.48 10.78
C SER A 13 -5.79 -17.08 10.96
N CYS A 14 -6.60 -16.05 10.71
CA CYS A 14 -6.20 -14.65 10.76
C CYS A 14 -6.91 -13.90 11.88
N SER A 15 -6.48 -12.68 12.12
CA SER A 15 -7.09 -11.74 13.03
C SER A 15 -8.52 -11.41 12.63
N LYS A 16 -9.30 -11.01 13.62
CA LYS A 16 -10.69 -10.59 13.40
C LYS A 16 -10.81 -9.41 12.44
N ILE A 17 -9.85 -8.49 12.45
CA ILE A 17 -9.86 -7.35 11.54
C ILE A 17 -9.52 -7.78 10.12
N ALA A 18 -8.54 -8.68 9.93
CA ALA A 18 -8.25 -9.23 8.61
C ALA A 18 -9.45 -9.95 8.01
N TYR A 19 -10.14 -10.79 8.80
CA TYR A 19 -11.39 -11.42 8.38
C TYR A 19 -12.45 -10.40 7.94
N PHE A 20 -12.72 -9.37 8.76
CA PHE A 20 -13.71 -8.35 8.41
C PHE A 20 -13.33 -7.53 7.19
N CYS A 21 -12.05 -7.21 7.01
CA CYS A 21 -11.58 -6.53 5.82
C CYS A 21 -11.79 -7.39 4.57
N VAL A 22 -11.44 -8.69 4.61
CA VAL A 22 -11.62 -9.59 3.47
C VAL A 22 -13.10 -9.75 3.11
N ILE A 23 -13.98 -9.90 4.11
CA ILE A 23 -15.44 -9.93 3.86
C ILE A 23 -15.86 -8.64 3.16
N HIS A 24 -15.53 -7.48 3.75
CA HIS A 24 -15.97 -6.18 3.21
C HIS A 24 -15.46 -5.98 1.77
N MET A 25 -14.23 -6.40 1.47
CA MET A 25 -13.68 -6.35 0.12
C MET A 25 -14.44 -7.29 -0.84
N PHE A 26 -14.75 -8.51 -0.41
CA PHE A 26 -15.47 -9.47 -1.24
C PHE A 26 -16.92 -9.05 -1.48
N GLU A 27 -17.63 -8.52 -0.48
CA GLU A 27 -19.01 -8.01 -0.64
C GLU A 27 -19.11 -6.89 -1.68
N LYS A 28 -18.01 -6.15 -1.92
CA LYS A 28 -17.97 -5.07 -2.90
C LYS A 28 -17.77 -5.54 -4.34
N GLU A 29 -17.23 -6.73 -4.55
CA GLU A 29 -16.84 -7.23 -5.88
C GLU A 29 -17.58 -8.52 -6.29
N PHE A 30 -18.01 -9.34 -5.33
CA PHE A 30 -18.55 -10.70 -5.57
C PHE A 30 -19.86 -10.96 -4.79
N ASP A 31 -20.64 -11.92 -5.27
CA ASP A 31 -21.76 -12.50 -4.51
C ASP A 31 -21.23 -13.66 -3.64
N ILE A 32 -20.92 -13.38 -2.37
CA ILE A 32 -20.37 -14.36 -1.41
C ILE A 32 -21.22 -15.64 -1.34
N GLU A 33 -22.53 -15.54 -1.55
CA GLU A 33 -23.47 -16.65 -1.41
C GLU A 33 -23.51 -17.57 -2.63
N LYS A 34 -23.21 -17.05 -3.81
CA LYS A 34 -23.40 -17.76 -5.08
C LYS A 34 -22.11 -17.98 -5.87
N ASP A 35 -21.13 -17.11 -5.69
CA ASP A 35 -19.93 -17.14 -6.50
C ASP A 35 -18.96 -18.23 -6.04
N THR A 36 -18.40 -18.90 -7.03
CA THR A 36 -17.29 -19.84 -6.86
C THR A 36 -16.11 -19.29 -7.63
N LEU A 37 -14.99 -19.09 -6.94
CA LEU A 37 -13.76 -18.59 -7.54
C LEU A 37 -12.69 -19.68 -7.52
N ASP A 38 -11.82 -19.68 -8.51
CA ASP A 38 -10.58 -20.42 -8.42
C ASP A 38 -9.65 -19.75 -7.40
N GLU A 39 -8.81 -20.57 -6.76
CA GLU A 39 -7.89 -20.11 -5.72
C GLU A 39 -6.90 -19.06 -6.26
N GLY A 40 -6.52 -19.16 -7.54
CA GLY A 40 -5.66 -18.20 -8.22
C GLY A 40 -6.27 -16.80 -8.25
N LYS A 41 -7.54 -16.67 -8.63
CA LYS A 41 -8.25 -15.38 -8.63
C LYS A 41 -8.43 -14.80 -7.24
N ILE A 42 -8.77 -15.62 -6.25
CA ILE A 42 -8.88 -15.16 -4.85
C ILE A 42 -7.54 -14.58 -4.41
N LYS A 43 -6.47 -15.34 -4.66
CA LYS A 43 -5.11 -14.94 -4.32
C LYS A 43 -4.70 -13.66 -5.04
N GLU A 44 -4.87 -13.58 -6.36
CA GLU A 44 -4.59 -12.39 -7.16
C GLU A 44 -5.33 -11.15 -6.64
N PHE A 45 -6.61 -11.31 -6.30
CA PHE A 45 -7.41 -10.23 -5.73
C PHE A 45 -6.86 -9.76 -4.37
N LEU A 46 -6.46 -10.69 -3.50
CA LEU A 46 -6.02 -10.39 -2.13
C LEU A 46 -4.55 -9.96 -2.02
N ILE A 47 -3.68 -10.33 -2.95
CA ILE A 47 -2.29 -9.82 -2.99
C ILE A 47 -2.18 -8.46 -3.70
N ASN A 48 -3.22 -8.05 -4.43
CA ASN A 48 -3.24 -6.75 -5.09
C ASN A 48 -3.54 -5.63 -4.09
N TYR A 49 -2.49 -4.96 -3.61
CA TYR A 49 -2.62 -3.89 -2.62
C TYR A 49 -3.59 -2.78 -3.04
N ASN A 50 -3.74 -2.46 -4.33
CA ASN A 50 -4.68 -1.43 -4.78
C ASN A 50 -6.13 -1.76 -4.42
N ASN A 51 -6.47 -3.04 -4.25
CA ASN A 51 -7.81 -3.43 -3.82
C ASN A 51 -8.10 -3.01 -2.38
N TYR A 52 -7.08 -2.97 -1.51
CA TYR A 52 -7.25 -2.50 -0.13
C TYR A 52 -7.56 -1.00 -0.12
N ASP A 53 -6.82 -0.20 -0.89
CA ASP A 53 -7.10 1.24 -1.02
C ASP A 53 -8.48 1.49 -1.65
N LYS A 54 -8.85 0.71 -2.68
CA LYS A 54 -10.13 0.85 -3.38
C LYS A 54 -11.34 0.48 -2.50
N PHE A 55 -11.29 -0.67 -1.83
CA PHE A 55 -12.47 -1.26 -1.19
C PHE A 55 -12.55 -1.01 0.32
N LEU A 56 -11.44 -0.70 1.00
CA LEU A 56 -11.43 -0.42 2.44
C LEU A 56 -11.44 1.08 2.77
N ASN A 57 -11.51 1.97 1.79
CA ASN A 57 -11.52 3.42 2.03
C ASN A 57 -12.70 3.85 2.94
N ASP A 58 -13.89 3.28 2.73
CA ASP A 58 -15.05 3.51 3.59
C ASP A 58 -15.00 2.75 4.92
N TYR A 59 -14.09 1.77 5.04
CA TYR A 59 -13.88 0.95 6.23
C TYR A 59 -12.71 1.42 7.12
N ALA A 60 -11.93 2.40 6.65
CA ALA A 60 -10.75 2.92 7.34
C ALA A 60 -11.04 3.31 8.81
N GLY A 61 -12.19 3.94 9.07
CA GLY A 61 -12.58 4.32 10.44
C GLY A 61 -12.70 3.12 11.39
N VAL A 62 -13.14 1.96 10.90
CA VAL A 62 -13.22 0.73 11.69
C VAL A 62 -11.82 0.18 11.95
N ILE A 63 -11.00 0.08 10.90
CA ILE A 63 -9.63 -0.43 10.97
C ILE A 63 -8.81 0.35 12.00
N TYR A 64 -8.75 1.67 11.85
CA TYR A 64 -7.91 2.52 12.70
C TYR A 64 -8.47 2.73 14.10
N LYS A 65 -9.77 3.03 14.24
CA LYS A 65 -10.32 3.46 15.55
C LYS A 65 -10.79 2.32 16.42
N LYS A 66 -11.27 1.22 15.83
CA LYS A 66 -11.85 0.10 16.59
C LYS A 66 -10.84 -1.00 16.85
N PHE A 67 -9.92 -1.21 15.92
CA PHE A 67 -8.95 -2.30 15.99
C PHE A 67 -7.50 -1.82 16.14
N GLU A 68 -7.28 -0.50 16.17
CA GLU A 68 -5.93 0.10 16.28
C GLU A 68 -4.96 -0.46 15.22
N SER A 69 -5.47 -0.76 14.03
CA SER A 69 -4.72 -1.40 12.97
C SER A 69 -4.65 -0.53 11.71
N SER A 70 -4.00 -1.01 10.65
CA SER A 70 -3.81 -0.32 9.38
C SER A 70 -4.03 -1.25 8.19
N ASN A 71 -4.23 -0.67 7.00
CA ASN A 71 -4.31 -1.44 5.76
C ASN A 71 -3.03 -2.26 5.51
N ASP A 72 -1.86 -1.73 5.90
CA ASP A 72 -0.57 -2.41 5.74
C ASP A 72 -0.48 -3.67 6.62
N GLU A 73 -0.92 -3.59 7.87
CA GLU A 73 -0.92 -4.75 8.78
C GLU A 73 -1.89 -5.83 8.30
N VAL A 74 -3.10 -5.44 7.90
CA VAL A 74 -4.08 -6.37 7.34
C VAL A 74 -3.54 -7.02 6.06
N TYR A 75 -2.94 -6.23 5.16
CA TYR A 75 -2.35 -6.75 3.94
C TYR A 75 -1.23 -7.77 4.21
N ASN A 76 -0.32 -7.44 5.12
CA ASN A 76 0.80 -8.32 5.47
C ASN A 76 0.30 -9.65 6.04
N GLU A 77 -0.70 -9.62 6.92
CA GLU A 77 -1.30 -10.82 7.50
C GLU A 77 -1.98 -11.69 6.44
N ILE A 78 -2.70 -11.09 5.50
CA ILE A 78 -3.33 -11.83 4.40
C ILE A 78 -2.29 -12.42 3.45
N CYS A 79 -1.23 -11.68 3.13
CA CYS A 79 -0.11 -12.22 2.35
C CYS A 79 0.56 -13.41 3.06
N GLU A 80 0.78 -13.32 4.38
CA GLU A 80 1.32 -14.42 5.18
C GLU A 80 0.42 -15.66 5.13
N PHE A 81 -0.90 -15.48 5.31
CA PHE A 81 -1.89 -16.56 5.18
C PHE A 81 -1.82 -17.24 3.80
N LEU A 82 -1.63 -16.46 2.73
CA LEU A 82 -1.52 -16.97 1.35
C LEU A 82 -0.13 -17.51 0.99
N SER A 83 0.80 -17.51 1.96
CA SER A 83 2.22 -17.83 1.76
C SER A 83 2.87 -16.99 0.65
N GLU A 84 2.56 -15.70 0.62
CA GLU A 84 3.06 -14.73 -0.35
C GLU A 84 3.90 -13.65 0.32
N ASN A 85 4.87 -13.12 -0.43
CA ASN A 85 5.67 -12.00 0.04
C ASN A 85 4.86 -10.70 -0.13
N PRO A 86 4.62 -9.91 0.94
CA PRO A 86 3.95 -8.61 0.83
C PRO A 86 4.72 -7.61 -0.06
N ASP A 87 6.05 -7.72 -0.13
CA ASP A 87 6.90 -6.85 -0.97
C ASP A 87 6.95 -7.35 -2.42
N ASN A 88 5.78 -7.37 -3.05
CA ASN A 88 5.56 -7.81 -4.43
C ASN A 88 5.27 -6.63 -5.38
N GLU A 89 4.97 -6.96 -6.63
CA GLU A 89 4.72 -5.99 -7.70
C GLU A 89 3.56 -5.03 -7.40
N TYR A 90 2.52 -5.50 -6.71
CA TYR A 90 1.31 -4.71 -6.47
C TYR A 90 1.57 -3.62 -5.43
N LEU A 91 2.19 -3.98 -4.30
CA LEU A 91 2.58 -3.02 -3.28
C LEU A 91 3.60 -2.02 -3.83
N PHE A 92 4.56 -2.50 -4.63
CA PHE A 92 5.52 -1.65 -5.32
C PHE A 92 4.83 -0.64 -6.26
N ALA A 93 3.95 -1.11 -7.15
CA ALA A 93 3.23 -0.27 -8.10
C ALA A 93 2.36 0.77 -7.40
N HIS A 94 1.68 0.38 -6.31
CA HIS A 94 0.91 1.29 -5.47
C HIS A 94 1.79 2.39 -4.86
N ARG A 95 2.92 2.03 -4.25
CA ARG A 95 3.88 2.98 -3.66
C ARG A 95 4.45 3.93 -4.72
N LEU A 96 4.84 3.40 -5.88
CA LEU A 96 5.36 4.20 -7.00
C LEU A 96 4.32 5.22 -7.47
N LYS A 97 3.07 4.81 -7.71
CA LYS A 97 1.98 5.72 -8.10
C LYS A 97 1.79 6.88 -7.12
N ARG A 98 1.92 6.63 -5.81
CA ARG A 98 1.78 7.67 -4.78
C ARG A 98 2.92 8.68 -4.78
N ILE A 99 4.14 8.30 -5.15
CA ILE A 99 5.28 9.22 -5.24
C ILE A 99 5.34 9.92 -6.60
N SER A 100 5.03 9.23 -7.71
CA SER A 100 5.10 9.78 -9.06
C SER A 100 4.11 10.92 -9.30
N ASN A 101 3.01 10.96 -8.54
CA ASN A 101 2.05 12.06 -8.56
C ASN A 101 2.45 13.28 -7.71
N GLN A 102 3.51 13.19 -6.91
CA GLN A 102 3.96 14.29 -6.06
C GLN A 102 4.96 15.18 -6.82
N ASN A 103 4.85 16.49 -6.62
CA ASN A 103 5.79 17.47 -7.16
C ASN A 103 6.52 18.17 -6.00
N PRO A 104 7.76 17.76 -5.68
CA PRO A 104 8.53 18.32 -4.56
C PRO A 104 8.70 19.83 -4.62
N MET A 105 8.73 20.43 -5.82
CA MET A 105 8.87 21.88 -5.99
C MET A 105 7.76 22.68 -5.30
N LYS A 106 6.58 22.08 -5.09
CA LYS A 106 5.48 22.73 -4.37
C LYS A 106 5.81 23.00 -2.91
N TYR A 107 6.76 22.26 -2.32
CA TYR A 107 7.15 22.44 -0.93
C TYR A 107 7.88 23.77 -0.69
N LEU A 108 8.48 24.38 -1.72
CA LEU A 108 9.05 25.73 -1.63
C LEU A 108 8.02 26.80 -1.24
N ASN A 109 6.75 26.54 -1.53
CA ASN A 109 5.65 27.47 -1.23
C ASN A 109 5.05 27.25 0.17
N ILE A 110 5.55 26.27 0.95
CA ILE A 110 5.12 26.08 2.33
C ILE A 110 5.85 27.13 3.18
N GLU A 111 5.09 28.05 3.77
CA GLU A 111 5.64 29.15 4.59
C GLU A 111 6.26 28.65 5.89
N ASP A 112 5.57 27.72 6.56
CA ASP A 112 6.00 27.10 7.80
C ASP A 112 7.18 26.15 7.55
N GLU A 113 8.32 26.47 8.14
CA GLU A 113 9.57 25.75 7.95
C GLU A 113 9.51 24.31 8.49
N ASP A 114 8.95 24.11 9.68
CA ASP A 114 8.81 22.78 10.30
C ASP A 114 7.90 21.87 9.46
N LEU A 115 6.78 22.42 8.98
CA LEU A 115 5.87 21.67 8.10
C LEU A 115 6.51 21.36 6.75
N ARG A 116 7.33 22.26 6.22
CA ARG A 116 8.07 22.06 4.97
C ARG A 116 9.11 20.96 5.10
N GLU A 117 9.92 20.99 6.14
CA GLU A 117 10.92 19.96 6.42
C GLU A 117 10.28 18.59 6.66
N ALA A 118 9.21 18.54 7.46
CA ALA A 118 8.46 17.31 7.69
C ALA A 118 7.85 16.74 6.39
N ALA A 119 7.36 17.59 5.48
CA ALA A 119 6.84 17.15 4.19
C ALA A 119 7.94 16.57 3.28
N ILE A 120 9.12 17.19 3.26
CA ILE A 120 10.29 16.73 2.51
C ILE A 120 10.75 15.37 3.06
N SER A 121 10.98 15.28 4.37
CA SER A 121 11.43 14.05 5.05
C SER A 121 10.45 12.89 4.80
N ARG A 122 9.13 13.13 4.92
CA ARG A 122 8.11 12.11 4.62
C ARG A 122 8.15 11.63 3.17
N LEU A 123 8.52 12.49 2.22
CA LEU A 123 8.66 12.06 0.82
C LEU A 123 9.95 11.27 0.62
N GLU A 124 11.06 11.68 1.24
CA GLU A 124 12.32 10.93 1.23
C GLU A 124 12.13 9.52 1.82
N ASP A 125 11.46 9.39 2.95
CA ASP A 125 11.18 8.10 3.59
C ASP A 125 10.38 7.17 2.67
N LYS A 126 9.40 7.72 1.91
CA LYS A 126 8.65 6.94 0.92
C LYS A 126 9.53 6.47 -0.23
N VAL A 127 10.44 7.33 -0.72
CA VAL A 127 11.41 6.97 -1.75
C VAL A 127 12.36 5.88 -1.23
N ASN A 128 12.91 6.05 -0.03
CA ASN A 128 13.80 5.08 0.61
C ASN A 128 13.11 3.73 0.82
N THR A 129 11.84 3.74 1.20
CA THR A 129 11.02 2.52 1.33
C THR A 129 10.96 1.77 0.00
N ILE A 130 10.71 2.46 -1.12
CA ILE A 130 10.69 1.86 -2.45
C ILE A 130 12.08 1.37 -2.86
N GLU A 131 13.16 2.12 -2.60
CA GLU A 131 14.52 1.69 -2.93
C GLU A 131 14.99 0.47 -2.10
N SER A 132 14.46 0.33 -0.87
CA SER A 132 14.75 -0.78 0.03
C SER A 132 13.98 -2.06 -0.29
N SER A 133 12.91 -1.95 -1.09
CA SER A 133 12.02 -3.05 -1.44
C SER A 133 12.72 -4.14 -2.25
N LEU A 134 12.42 -5.40 -1.95
CA LEU A 134 12.87 -6.61 -2.63
C LEU A 134 12.52 -6.55 -4.12
N TYR A 135 11.25 -6.29 -4.44
CA TYR A 135 10.78 -6.18 -5.81
C TYR A 135 11.54 -5.11 -6.60
N TYR A 136 11.77 -3.94 -5.99
CA TYR A 136 12.57 -2.90 -6.65
C TYR A 136 14.01 -3.31 -6.89
N LYS A 137 14.66 -3.95 -5.90
CA LYS A 137 16.06 -4.39 -6.01
C LYS A 137 16.26 -5.36 -7.17
N GLU A 138 15.28 -6.22 -7.42
CA GLU A 138 15.26 -7.17 -8.53
C GLU A 138 14.91 -6.50 -9.88
N ASN A 139 14.09 -5.44 -9.86
CA ASN A 139 13.51 -4.82 -11.05
C ASN A 139 13.87 -3.34 -11.25
N LYS A 140 15.03 -2.89 -10.76
CA LYS A 140 15.44 -1.47 -10.71
C LYS A 140 15.16 -0.67 -11.98
N LYS A 141 15.37 -1.29 -13.15
CA LYS A 141 15.19 -0.64 -14.46
C LYS A 141 13.77 -0.11 -14.70
N LEU A 142 12.74 -0.70 -14.06
CA LEU A 142 11.34 -0.32 -14.28
C LEU A 142 11.02 1.08 -13.76
N ALA A 143 11.54 1.46 -12.60
CA ALA A 143 11.19 2.73 -11.94
C ALA A 143 12.38 3.66 -11.67
N PHE A 144 13.60 3.25 -12.03
CA PHE A 144 14.81 4.05 -11.78
C PHE A 144 14.67 5.50 -12.26
N LYS A 145 14.13 5.73 -13.47
CA LYS A 145 13.99 7.09 -14.02
C LYS A 145 13.02 7.97 -13.22
N GLU A 146 11.89 7.39 -12.77
CA GLU A 146 10.88 8.13 -12.00
C GLU A 146 11.41 8.48 -10.61
N ILE A 147 12.02 7.51 -9.94
CA ILE A 147 12.62 7.67 -8.62
C ILE A 147 13.77 8.69 -8.67
N ASP A 148 14.69 8.57 -9.63
CA ASP A 148 15.80 9.50 -9.82
C ASP A 148 15.33 10.94 -10.05
N LYS A 149 14.27 11.12 -10.85
CA LYS A 149 13.66 12.44 -11.08
C LYS A 149 13.11 13.04 -9.78
N ILE A 150 12.43 12.25 -8.95
CA ILE A 150 11.89 12.71 -7.68
C ILE A 150 13.01 13.07 -6.72
N LYS A 151 14.05 12.22 -6.60
CA LYS A 151 15.21 12.47 -5.74
C LYS A 151 15.91 13.77 -6.09
N LYS A 152 16.22 13.99 -7.37
CA LYS A 152 16.80 15.26 -7.85
C LYS A 152 15.92 16.48 -7.51
N SER A 153 14.61 16.32 -7.61
CA SER A 153 13.68 17.41 -7.28
C SER A 153 13.67 17.71 -5.77
N ILE A 154 13.76 16.69 -4.92
CA ILE A 154 13.89 16.84 -3.47
C ILE A 154 15.21 17.54 -3.13
N GLU A 155 16.33 17.13 -3.72
CA GLU A 155 17.65 17.73 -3.52
C GLU A 155 17.67 19.22 -3.87
N VAL A 156 17.02 19.60 -4.98
CA VAL A 156 16.88 21.01 -5.38
C VAL A 156 16.09 21.80 -4.33
N VAL A 157 14.98 21.26 -3.85
CA VAL A 157 14.16 21.90 -2.81
C VAL A 157 14.97 22.09 -1.53
N LYS A 158 15.62 21.02 -1.05
CA LYS A 158 16.51 21.04 0.11
C LYS A 158 17.59 22.11 0.00
N THR A 159 18.28 22.16 -1.13
CA THR A 159 19.32 23.16 -1.41
C THR A 159 18.78 24.58 -1.36
N ALA A 160 17.60 24.82 -1.95
CA ALA A 160 16.99 26.15 -1.99
C ALA A 160 16.56 26.67 -0.60
N ILE A 161 16.20 25.77 0.32
CA ILE A 161 15.79 26.13 1.69
C ILE A 161 16.92 26.03 2.72
N GLY A 162 18.13 25.62 2.31
CA GLY A 162 19.29 25.52 3.20
C GLY A 162 19.34 24.26 4.09
N VAL A 163 18.51 23.26 3.80
CA VAL A 163 18.45 21.99 4.53
C VAL A 163 19.34 20.96 3.82
N ARG A 164 20.18 20.24 4.55
CA ARG A 164 21.02 19.15 4.03
C ARG A 164 20.39 17.80 4.36
#